data_AF-A0A1Z1WS94-F1
#
_entry.id   AF-A0A1Z1WS94-F1
#
_cell.length_a   1.000
_cell.length_b   1.000
_cell.length_c   1.000
_cell.angle_alpha   90.00
_cell.angle_beta   90.00
_cell.angle_gamma   90.00
#
_symmetry.space_group_name_H-M   'P 1'
#
loop_
_entity.id
_entity.type
_entity.pdbx_description
1 polymer ?
#
loop_
_entity_poly.entity_id
_entity_poly.type
_entity_poly.pdbx_seq_one_letter_code
_entity_poly.pdbx_strand_id
1 'polypeptide(L)' 'MYVVDWSPEKMPELLEGISRAGAKLGSTPVPPATLLGVAALDVPDHLVELEATAVVD' A
#
# COMPACT_ATOMS: atom_id res chain seq x y z
N MET A 1 4.73 -3.63 -0.40
CA MET A 1 3.47 -3.26 0.28
C MET A 1 3.03 -4.47 1.09
N TYR A 2 2.94 -4.29 2.40
CA TYR A 2 2.57 -5.34 3.35
C TYR A 2 1.16 -5.04 3.88
N VAL A 3 0.26 -6.01 3.82
CA VAL A 3 -1.15 -5.84 4.22
C VAL A 3 -1.55 -6.92 5.23
N VAL A 4 -2.06 -6.47 6.38
CA VAL A 4 -2.50 -7.38 7.46
C VAL A 4 -3.78 -8.11 7.06
N ASP A 5 -3.82 -9.42 7.34
CA ASP A 5 -4.95 -10.31 7.04
C ASP A 5 -5.44 -10.18 5.59
N TRP A 6 -4.50 -10.13 4.65
CA TRP A 6 -4.81 -9.88 3.24
C TRP A 6 -5.76 -10.96 2.68
N SER A 7 -6.80 -10.49 1.99
CA SER A 7 -7.66 -11.31 1.14
C SER A 7 -8.02 -10.52 -0.13
N PRO A 8 -8.31 -11.18 -1.27
CA PRO A 8 -8.64 -10.49 -2.51
C PRO A 8 -9.83 -9.52 -2.41
N GLU A 9 -10.75 -9.76 -1.48
CA GLU A 9 -11.94 -8.93 -1.24
C GLU A 9 -11.58 -7.52 -0.76
N LYS A 10 -10.38 -7.33 -0.17
CA LYS A 10 -9.86 -6.03 0.27
C LYS A 10 -9.27 -5.18 -0.88
N MET A 11 -9.19 -5.74 -2.10
CA MET A 11 -8.60 -5.03 -3.25
C MET A 11 -9.31 -3.72 -3.60
N PRO A 12 -10.65 -3.63 -3.62
CA PRO A 12 -11.33 -2.37 -3.92
C PRO A 12 -10.98 -1.26 -2.93
N GLU A 13 -10.95 -1.57 -1.62
CA GLU A 13 -10.62 -0.62 -0.55
C GLU A 13 -9.16 -0.15 -0.65
N LEU A 14 -8.24 -1.08 -0.96
CA LEU A 14 -6.83 -0.77 -1.16
C LEU A 14 -6.62 0.18 -2.34
N LEU A 15 -7.25 -0.11 -3.49
CA LEU A 15 -7.17 0.71 -4.69
C LEU A 15 -7.80 2.10 -4.47
N GLU A 16 -8.89 2.18 -3.72
CA GLU A 16 -9.49 3.47 -3.34
C GLU A 16 -8.52 4.30 -2.49
N GLY A 17 -7.86 3.69 -1.50
CA GLY A 17 -6.84 4.33 -0.67
C GLY A 17 -5.66 4.86 -1.50
N ILE A 18 -5.13 4.04 -2.41
CA ILE A 18 -4.06 4.42 -3.35
C ILE A 18 -4.50 5.58 -4.23
N SER A 19 -5.73 5.55 -4.76
CA SER A 19 -6.28 6.62 -5.60
C SER A 19 -6.36 7.95 -4.85
N ARG A 20 -6.91 7.95 -3.62
CA ARG A 20 -6.97 9.14 -2.77
C ARG A 20 -5.58 9.68 -2.42
N ALA A 21 -4.63 8.79 -2.11
CA ALA A 21 -3.25 9.18 -1.83
C ALA A 21 -2.58 9.80 -3.07
N GLY A 22 -2.78 9.19 -4.24
CA GLY A 22 -2.22 9.71 -5.49
C GLY A 22 -2.79 11.06 -5.88
N ALA A 23 -4.10 11.27 -5.71
CA ALA A 23 -4.73 12.57 -5.91
C ALA A 23 -4.17 13.64 -4.95
N LYS A 24 -3.93 13.27 -3.68
CA LYS A 24 -3.35 14.17 -2.68
C LYS A 24 -1.88 14.51 -2.94
N LEU A 25 -1.10 13.56 -3.44
CA LEU A 25 0.34 13.70 -3.68
C LEU A 25 0.66 14.21 -5.09
N GLY A 26 -0.32 14.26 -5.99
CA GLY A 26 -0.14 14.68 -7.39
C GLY A 26 0.56 13.64 -8.26
N SER A 27 0.74 12.41 -7.77
CA SER A 27 1.40 11.32 -8.49
C SER A 27 0.82 9.97 -8.05
N THR A 28 0.63 9.07 -9.00
CA THR A 28 0.20 7.69 -8.74
C THR A 28 1.39 6.75 -8.71
N PRO A 29 1.46 5.79 -7.76
CA PRO A 29 2.47 4.75 -7.79
C PRO A 29 2.47 4.01 -9.13
N VAL A 30 3.64 3.83 -9.72
CA VAL A 30 3.84 3.07 -10.97
C VAL A 30 4.52 1.73 -10.68
N PRO A 31 4.33 0.71 -11.52
CA PRO A 31 5.06 -0.55 -11.39
C PRO A 31 6.58 -0.35 -11.43
N PRO A 32 7.36 -1.27 -10.80
CA PRO A 32 6.91 -2.50 -10.15
C PRO A 32 6.37 -2.29 -8.73
N ALA A 33 5.44 -3.15 -8.32
CA ALA A 33 4.99 -3.24 -6.94
C ALA A 33 4.79 -4.71 -6.54
N THR A 34 5.05 -5.02 -5.28
CA THR A 34 4.76 -6.33 -4.69
C THR A 34 3.83 -6.13 -3.49
N LEU A 35 2.72 -6.88 -3.51
CA LEU A 35 1.79 -6.99 -2.39
C LEU A 35 2.08 -8.30 -1.67
N LEU A 36 2.34 -8.20 -0.36
CA LEU A 36 2.55 -9.34 0.53
C LEU A 36 1.51 -9.30 1.65
N GLY A 37 0.75 -10.38 1.79
CA GLY A 37 -0.09 -10.59 2.96
C GLY A 37 0.78 -10.95 4.17
N VAL A 38 0.58 -10.27 5.30
CA VAL A 38 1.33 -10.50 6.54
C VAL A 38 0.36 -10.73 7.71
N ALA A 39 0.84 -11.39 8.76
CA ALA A 39 0.03 -11.66 9.95
C ALA A 39 -0.12 -10.45 10.88
N ALA A 40 0.88 -9.57 10.93
CA ALA A 40 0.88 -8.36 11.75
C ALA A 40 1.95 -7.37 11.26
N LEU A 41 1.86 -6.13 11.73
CA LEU A 41 2.87 -5.07 11.59
C LEU A 41 3.41 -4.67 12.98
N ASP A 42 4.34 -3.72 13.03
CA ASP A 42 4.99 -3.26 14.27
C ASP A 42 4.01 -2.73 15.32
N VAL A 43 2.94 -2.04 14.87
CA VAL A 43 1.84 -1.56 15.72
C VAL A 43 0.56 -2.32 15.34
N PRO A 44 -0.20 -2.87 16.31
CA PRO A 44 -1.41 -3.66 16.00
C PRO A 44 -2.47 -2.91 15.19
N ASP A 45 -2.55 -1.58 15.34
CA ASP A 45 -3.53 -0.75 14.63
C ASP A 45 -3.09 -0.43 13.18
N HIS A 46 -1.84 -0.69 12.81
CA HIS A 46 -1.40 -0.54 11.43
C HIS A 46 -1.96 -1.67 10.57
N LEU A 47 -2.68 -1.31 9.50
CA LEU A 47 -3.28 -2.27 8.57
C LEU A 47 -2.47 -2.44 7.27
N VAL A 48 -1.67 -1.43 6.92
CA VAL A 48 -0.86 -1.39 5.70
C VAL A 48 0.47 -0.71 5.98
N GLU A 49 1.55 -1.31 5.47
CA GLU A 49 2.88 -0.68 5.44
C GLU A 49 3.40 -0.60 3.99
N LEU A 50 3.94 0.58 3.66
CA LEU A 50 4.50 0.87 2.33
C LEU A 50 6.01 1.09 2.44
N GLU A 51 6.74 0.29 1.68
CA GLU A 51 8.17 0.45 1.43
C GLU A 51 8.33 0.89 -0.03
N ALA A 52 9.02 2.00 -0.25
CA ALA A 52 9.22 2.60 -1.56
C ALA A 52 10.67 3.06 -1.72
N THR A 53 11.23 2.81 -2.90
CA THR A 53 12.56 3.27 -3.30
C THR A 53 12.40 4.30 -4.41
N ALA A 54 13.10 5.42 -4.30
CA ALA A 54 13.08 6.50 -5.28
C ALA A 54 14.50 6.88 -5.71
N VAL A 55 14.62 7.47 -6.90
CA VAL A 55 15.86 8.08 -7.41
C VAL A 55 15.70 9.60 -7.32
N VAL A 56 16.78 10.28 -6.97
CA VAL A 56 16.86 11.75 -6.95
C VAL A 56 17.93 12.16 -7.97
N ASP A 57 17.60 13.13 -8.83
CA ASP A 57 18.52 13.74 -9.79
C ASP A 57 19.25 14.95 -9.19
#